data_AF-A0A7V7L8B4-F1
#
_entry.id   AF-A0A7V7L8B4-F1
#
_cell.length_a   1.000
_cell.length_b   1.000
_cell.length_c   1.000
_cell.angle_alpha   90.00
_cell.angle_beta   90.00
_cell.angle_gamma   90.00
#
_symmetry.space_group_name_H-M   'P 1'
#
loop_
_entity.id
_entity.type
_entity.pdbx_description
1 polymer ?
#
loop_
_entity_poly.entity_id
_entity_poly.type
_entity_poly.pdbx_seq_one_letter_code
_entity_poly.pdbx_strand_id
1 'polypeptide(L)'
;MFIEHTELRIKKKYGKHSQQFKEWKTDTTSEYDNYFAYRFLYQLRNYTQHSGLPIGSISRQLVQNNGEEEKVLKTFFVRDGLLENDFKWKKLQKELEQLPEKFLFLDIVNEFNRCMAQLYQSALSQIAKDLSSSIEKYLNLLSSHKIDSLPFLYKFKSHTDRYNPENYIQVQPLPTQKEMVDCLTDLHEFKVIELNLN
;
A
#
# COMPACT_ATOMS: atom_id res chain seq x y z
N MET A 1 1.13 -5.05 11.20
CA MET A 1 -0.25 -5.03 10.65
C MET A 1 -0.26 -4.94 9.13
N PHE A 2 -0.04 -3.80 8.46
CA PHE A 2 -0.12 -3.73 6.98
C PHE A 2 0.79 -4.75 6.27
N ILE A 3 2.10 -4.70 6.53
CA ILE A 3 3.08 -5.57 5.86
C ILE A 3 2.77 -7.06 6.04
N GLU A 4 2.46 -7.47 7.26
CA GLU A 4 2.12 -8.86 7.59
C GLU A 4 0.83 -9.31 6.88
N HIS A 5 -0.23 -8.48 6.91
CA HIS A 5 -1.48 -8.81 6.24
C HIS A 5 -1.33 -8.86 4.71
N THR A 6 -0.59 -7.94 4.13
CA THR A 6 -0.28 -7.93 2.69
C THR A 6 0.53 -9.16 2.31
N GLU A 7 1.57 -9.50 3.09
CA GLU A 7 2.36 -10.73 2.87
C GLU A 7 1.48 -11.98 2.91
N LEU A 8 0.62 -12.10 3.94
CA LEU A 8 -0.32 -13.23 4.06
C LEU A 8 -1.30 -13.30 2.89
N ARG A 9 -1.80 -12.15 2.42
CA ARG A 9 -2.73 -12.09 1.29
C ARG A 9 -2.05 -12.49 -0.01
N ILE A 10 -0.85 -11.98 -0.29
CA ILE A 10 -0.03 -12.37 -1.46
C ILE A 10 0.29 -13.86 -1.40
N LYS A 11 0.78 -14.36 -0.26
CA LYS A 11 1.09 -15.78 -0.05
C LYS A 11 -0.13 -16.68 -0.26
N LYS A 12 -1.30 -16.28 0.25
CA LYS A 12 -2.55 -17.03 0.10
C LYS A 12 -3.03 -17.05 -1.35
N LYS A 13 -2.91 -15.93 -2.07
CA LYS A 13 -3.41 -15.78 -3.44
C LYS A 13 -2.50 -16.45 -4.48
N TYR A 14 -1.18 -16.26 -4.37
CA TYR A 14 -0.22 -16.69 -5.39
C TYR A 14 0.65 -17.88 -4.97
N GLY A 15 0.79 -18.13 -3.67
CA GLY A 15 1.65 -19.18 -3.12
C GLY A 15 3.07 -18.70 -2.78
N LYS A 16 3.73 -19.42 -1.86
CA LYS A 16 5.05 -19.06 -1.29
C LYS A 16 6.23 -19.08 -2.28
N HIS A 17 6.05 -19.71 -3.43
CA HIS A 17 7.09 -19.81 -4.47
C HIS A 17 6.80 -18.95 -5.71
N SER A 18 5.69 -18.22 -5.69
CA SER A 18 5.30 -17.32 -6.78
C SER A 18 6.29 -16.17 -6.93
N GLN A 19 6.33 -15.61 -8.13
CA GLN A 19 7.13 -14.43 -8.43
C GLN A 19 6.66 -13.23 -7.59
N GLN A 20 5.35 -13.05 -7.45
CA GLN A 20 4.70 -12.04 -6.61
C GLN A 20 5.20 -12.09 -5.15
N PHE A 21 5.23 -13.28 -4.55
CA PHE A 21 5.70 -13.43 -3.18
C PHE A 21 7.20 -13.13 -3.06
N LYS A 22 8.03 -13.52 -4.04
CA LYS A 22 9.46 -13.20 -4.07
C LYS A 22 9.71 -11.70 -4.22
N GLU A 23 8.98 -11.03 -5.11
CA GLU A 23 9.03 -9.58 -5.31
C GLU A 23 8.66 -8.85 -4.02
N TRP A 24 7.54 -9.21 -3.40
CA TRP A 24 7.15 -8.64 -2.11
C TRP A 24 8.21 -8.80 -1.01
N LYS A 25 8.83 -9.98 -0.90
CA LYS A 25 9.94 -10.19 0.06
C LYS A 25 11.15 -9.33 -0.28
N THR A 26 11.48 -9.20 -1.55
CA THR A 26 12.61 -8.39 -2.02
C THR A 26 12.38 -6.92 -1.67
N ASP A 27 11.20 -6.39 -1.97
CA ASP A 27 10.86 -4.99 -1.69
C ASP A 27 10.86 -4.72 -0.18
N THR A 28 10.19 -5.56 0.61
CA THR A 28 10.15 -5.38 2.08
C THR A 28 11.53 -5.50 2.74
N THR A 29 12.39 -6.39 2.22
CA THR A 29 13.78 -6.49 2.68
C THR A 29 14.59 -5.28 2.26
N SER A 30 14.45 -4.81 1.02
CA SER A 30 15.13 -3.61 0.52
C SER A 30 14.79 -2.37 1.34
N GLU A 31 13.51 -2.14 1.62
CA GLU A 31 13.08 -1.01 2.45
C GLU A 31 13.65 -1.10 3.88
N TYR A 32 13.67 -2.32 4.44
CA TYR A 32 14.25 -2.54 5.77
C TYR A 32 15.77 -2.34 5.79
N ASP A 33 16.51 -2.84 4.81
CA ASP A 33 17.98 -2.81 4.84
C ASP A 33 18.54 -1.43 4.45
N ASN A 34 17.83 -0.67 3.61
CA ASN A 34 18.34 0.59 3.08
C ASN A 34 17.92 1.84 3.87
N TYR A 35 16.80 1.80 4.61
CA TYR A 35 16.27 3.00 5.28
C TYR A 35 16.27 2.89 6.80
N PHE A 36 17.02 3.81 7.42
CA PHE A 36 17.09 3.93 8.88
C PHE A 36 15.69 4.15 9.47
N ALA A 37 14.91 5.10 8.94
CA ALA A 37 13.58 5.41 9.48
C ALA A 37 12.64 4.20 9.49
N TYR A 38 12.72 3.34 8.46
CA TYR A 38 11.95 2.09 8.40
C TYR A 38 12.29 1.17 9.55
N ARG A 39 13.57 0.83 9.72
CA ARG A 39 14.02 -0.02 10.82
C ARG A 39 13.71 0.61 12.17
N PHE A 40 13.98 1.90 12.30
CA PHE A 40 13.82 2.65 13.54
C PHE A 40 12.37 2.66 14.00
N LEU A 41 11.41 3.08 13.17
CA LEU A 41 9.99 3.06 13.57
C LEU A 41 9.44 1.64 13.77
N TYR A 42 9.96 0.65 13.03
CA TYR A 42 9.63 -0.75 13.27
C TYR A 42 10.04 -1.21 14.69
N GLN A 43 11.25 -0.88 15.13
CA GLN A 43 11.71 -1.20 16.49
C GLN A 43 11.10 -0.27 17.54
N LEU A 44 10.85 0.99 17.21
CA LEU A 44 10.24 1.98 18.08
C LEU A 44 8.84 1.53 18.51
N ARG A 45 8.08 0.89 17.62
CA ARG A 45 6.83 0.23 17.99
C ARG A 45 7.04 -0.76 19.14
N ASN A 46 8.02 -1.66 19.04
CA ASN A 46 8.33 -2.64 20.08
C ASN A 46 8.79 -1.93 21.37
N TYR A 47 9.63 -0.90 21.26
CA TYR A 47 10.06 -0.07 22.38
C TYR A 47 8.87 0.55 23.10
N THR A 48 7.95 1.21 22.37
CA THR A 48 6.80 1.90 22.98
C THR A 48 5.87 0.97 23.75
N GLN A 49 5.80 -0.31 23.36
CA GLN A 49 5.00 -1.31 24.05
C GLN A 49 5.60 -1.77 25.39
N HIS A 50 6.91 -1.60 25.58
CA HIS A 50 7.63 -2.13 26.74
C HIS A 50 8.30 -1.06 27.61
N SER A 51 8.56 0.12 27.06
CA SER A 51 9.47 1.12 27.64
C SER A 51 8.88 2.54 27.70
N GLY A 52 7.73 2.79 27.09
CA GLY A 52 7.03 4.10 27.16
C GLY A 52 7.22 5.00 25.93
N LEU A 53 6.85 6.28 26.06
CA LEU A 53 6.82 7.23 24.94
C LEU A 53 8.24 7.80 24.64
N PRO A 54 8.72 7.70 23.38
CA PRO A 54 10.05 8.14 22.97
C PRO A 54 10.16 9.64 22.63
N ILE A 55 9.05 10.39 22.69
CA ILE A 55 9.04 11.81 22.34
C ILE A 55 9.53 12.59 23.56
N GLY A 56 10.77 13.08 23.49
CA GLY A 56 11.43 13.71 24.62
C GLY A 56 11.50 15.24 24.55
N SER A 57 11.22 15.88 23.40
CA SER A 57 11.39 17.33 23.29
C SER A 57 10.51 18.01 22.23
N ILE A 58 9.99 19.18 22.58
CA ILE A 58 9.27 20.10 21.69
C ILE A 58 9.99 21.45 21.75
N SER A 59 10.32 22.02 20.59
CA SER A 59 10.90 23.36 20.47
C SER A 59 10.00 24.26 19.65
N ARG A 60 9.94 25.54 20.00
CA ARG A 60 9.27 26.57 19.21
C ARG A 60 10.31 27.33 18.41
N GLN A 61 10.11 27.47 17.11
CA GLN A 61 10.94 28.29 16.24
C GLN A 61 10.07 29.29 15.48
N LEU A 62 10.64 30.47 15.23
CA LEU A 62 10.13 31.40 14.24
C LEU A 62 10.82 31.07 12.91
N VAL A 63 10.05 30.84 11.87
CA VAL A 63 10.54 30.65 10.51
C VAL A 63 9.94 31.73 9.61
N GLN A 64 10.74 32.23 8.67
CA GLN A 64 10.27 33.18 7.68
C GLN A 64 9.61 32.41 6.54
N ASN A 65 8.34 32.69 6.28
CA ASN A 65 7.56 32.09 5.20
C ASN A 65 6.91 33.22 4.38
N ASN A 66 7.33 33.37 3.12
CA ASN A 66 6.86 34.43 2.22
C ASN A 66 6.95 35.87 2.80
N GLY A 67 7.94 36.13 3.66
CA GLY A 67 8.15 37.44 4.30
C GLY A 67 7.33 37.67 5.58
N GLU A 68 6.56 36.67 6.03
CA GLU A 68 5.88 36.67 7.31
C GLU A 68 6.58 35.73 8.31
N GLU A 69 6.63 36.14 9.58
CA GLU A 69 7.13 35.28 10.67
C GLU A 69 6.05 34.27 11.08
N GLU A 70 6.30 33.01 10.79
CA GLU A 70 5.46 31.89 11.18
C GLU A 70 6.03 31.18 12.43
N LYS A 71 5.20 30.96 13.44
CA LYS A 71 5.56 30.15 14.62
C LYS A 71 5.36 28.68 14.32
N VAL A 72 6.46 27.94 14.20
CA VAL A 72 6.43 26.49 13.97
C VAL A 72 6.86 25.74 15.22
N LEU A 73 6.13 24.66 15.52
CA LEU A 73 6.50 23.70 16.55
C LEU A 73 7.28 22.56 15.90
N LYS A 74 8.48 22.28 16.43
CA LYS A 74 9.29 21.14 16.05
C LYS A 74 9.34 20.13 17.18
N THR A 75 9.10 18.87 16.83
CA THR A 75 9.14 17.73 17.76
C THR A 75 10.39 16.91 17.47
N PHE A 76 11.05 16.44 18.52
CA PHE A 76 12.29 15.67 18.42
C PHE A 76 12.19 14.36 19.19
N PHE A 77 12.88 13.36 18.64
CA PHE A 77 13.35 12.23 19.42
C PHE A 77 14.60 12.65 20.20
N VAL A 78 14.74 12.14 21.42
CA VAL A 78 15.92 12.34 22.26
C VAL A 78 16.67 11.03 22.35
N ARG A 79 17.84 10.95 21.70
CA ARG A 79 18.67 9.74 21.60
C ARG A 79 18.96 9.15 22.97
N ASP A 80 19.38 9.96 23.92
CA ASP A 80 19.83 9.46 25.22
C ASP A 80 18.66 8.81 25.98
N GLY A 81 17.47 9.39 25.93
CA GLY A 81 16.25 8.76 26.48
C GLY A 81 15.84 7.45 25.77
N LEU A 82 16.22 7.26 24.51
CA LEU A 82 16.04 5.98 23.81
C LEU A 82 17.06 4.92 24.24
N LEU A 83 18.24 5.34 24.71
CA LEU A 83 19.35 4.48 25.12
C LEU A 83 19.42 4.27 26.64
N GLU A 84 18.67 5.03 27.44
CA GLU A 84 18.66 4.99 28.91
C GLU A 84 18.12 3.68 29.50
N ASN A 85 17.36 2.89 28.73
CA ASN A 85 16.78 1.64 29.22
C ASN A 85 17.41 0.39 28.57
N ASP A 86 17.16 -0.77 29.16
CA ASP A 86 17.69 -2.06 28.70
C ASP A 86 17.05 -2.59 27.39
N PHE A 87 16.33 -1.74 26.63
CA PHE A 87 15.73 -2.16 25.38
C PHE A 87 16.80 -2.52 24.34
N LYS A 88 16.66 -3.71 23.77
CA LYS A 88 17.63 -4.23 22.80
C LYS A 88 17.28 -3.75 21.40
N TRP A 89 17.91 -2.66 20.95
CA TRP A 89 17.78 -2.12 19.59
C TRP A 89 18.37 -3.02 18.48
N LYS A 90 19.00 -4.14 18.84
CA LYS A 90 19.60 -5.11 17.91
C LYS A 90 20.60 -4.44 16.97
N LYS A 91 20.39 -4.54 15.65
CA LYS A 91 21.27 -3.97 14.63
C LYS A 91 21.29 -2.43 14.66
N LEU A 92 20.25 -1.78 15.21
CA LEU A 92 20.15 -0.31 15.25
C LEU A 92 20.95 0.35 16.37
N GLN A 93 21.45 -0.42 17.34
CA GLN A 93 22.14 0.15 18.51
C GLN A 93 23.26 1.11 18.10
N LYS A 94 24.15 0.64 17.21
CA LYS A 94 25.29 1.43 16.73
C LYS A 94 24.88 2.64 15.91
N GLU A 95 23.81 2.52 15.11
CA GLU A 95 23.28 3.62 14.31
C GLU A 95 22.70 4.71 15.21
N LEU A 96 21.96 4.33 16.26
CA LEU A 96 21.39 5.26 17.24
C LEU A 96 22.47 6.00 18.03
N GLU A 97 23.52 5.31 18.47
CA GLU A 97 24.65 5.90 19.19
C GLU A 97 25.38 6.98 18.36
N GLN A 98 25.35 6.87 17.03
CA GLN A 98 25.97 7.81 16.10
C GLN A 98 25.08 9.01 15.75
N LEU A 99 23.78 8.98 16.10
CA LEU A 99 22.89 10.11 15.86
C LEU A 99 23.20 11.29 16.78
N PRO A 100 22.82 12.52 16.40
CA PRO A 100 22.80 13.65 17.33
C PRO A 100 21.87 13.36 18.51
N GLU A 101 22.12 14.03 19.65
CA GLU A 101 21.29 13.92 20.85
C GLU A 101 19.80 14.13 20.55
N LYS A 102 19.49 15.06 19.63
CA LYS A 102 18.14 15.36 19.16
C LYS A 102 18.06 15.26 17.66
N PHE A 103 17.06 14.52 17.17
CA PHE A 103 16.76 14.41 15.74
C PHE A 103 15.27 14.59 15.49
N LEU A 104 14.93 15.16 14.34
CA LEU A 104 13.57 15.61 14.04
C LEU A 104 12.62 14.43 13.84
N PHE A 105 11.49 14.49 14.54
CA PHE A 105 10.43 13.49 14.43
C PHE A 105 9.87 13.42 13.00
N LEU A 106 9.61 14.58 12.39
CA LEU A 106 8.98 14.66 11.07
C LEU A 106 9.87 14.08 9.97
N ASP A 107 11.20 14.24 10.05
CA ASP A 107 12.12 13.69 9.05
C ASP A 107 12.03 12.15 9.01
N ILE A 108 12.02 11.53 10.19
CA ILE A 108 11.86 10.08 10.34
C ILE A 108 10.49 9.61 9.84
N VAL A 109 9.41 10.30 10.21
CA VAL A 109 8.05 9.92 9.79
C VAL A 109 7.87 10.07 8.29
N ASN A 110 8.41 11.14 7.69
CA ASN A 110 8.31 11.37 6.26
C ASN A 110 9.09 10.32 5.47
N GLU A 111 10.30 9.97 5.91
CA GLU A 111 11.06 8.88 5.28
C GLU A 111 10.34 7.53 5.42
N PHE A 112 9.81 7.24 6.61
CA PHE A 112 9.01 6.03 6.80
C PHE A 112 7.78 5.98 5.89
N ASN A 113 7.05 7.10 5.77
CA ASN A 113 5.88 7.19 4.91
C ASN A 113 6.24 6.99 3.44
N ARG A 114 7.41 7.45 2.98
CA ARG A 114 7.94 7.14 1.64
C ARG A 114 8.10 5.64 1.46
N CYS A 115 8.79 4.96 2.39
CA CYS A 115 8.96 3.50 2.35
C CYS A 115 7.61 2.77 2.30
N MET A 116 6.66 3.21 3.12
CA MET A 116 5.32 2.62 3.16
C MET A 116 4.55 2.85 1.86
N ALA A 117 4.65 4.04 1.26
CA ALA A 117 4.04 4.33 -0.04
C ALA A 117 4.62 3.45 -1.16
N GLN A 118 5.94 3.23 -1.16
CA GLN A 118 6.61 2.34 -2.11
C GLN A 118 6.11 0.90 -1.98
N LEU A 119 6.02 0.38 -0.75
CA LEU A 119 5.50 -0.97 -0.50
C LEU A 119 4.01 -1.08 -0.87
N TYR A 120 3.22 -0.05 -0.59
CA TYR A 120 1.82 -0.01 -0.99
C TYR A 120 1.66 -0.05 -2.51
N GLN A 121 2.44 0.74 -3.23
CA GLN A 121 2.44 0.75 -4.69
C GLN A 121 2.89 -0.60 -5.28
N SER A 122 3.92 -1.23 -4.71
CA SER A 122 4.34 -2.59 -5.12
C SER A 122 3.21 -3.60 -4.95
N ALA A 123 2.56 -3.63 -3.77
CA ALA A 123 1.45 -4.55 -3.52
C ALA A 123 0.27 -4.33 -4.47
N LEU A 124 -0.11 -3.07 -4.72
CA LEU A 124 -1.17 -2.73 -5.66
C LEU A 124 -0.82 -3.16 -7.08
N SER A 125 0.41 -2.94 -7.52
CA SER A 125 0.88 -3.29 -8.86
C SER A 125 0.77 -4.79 -9.13
N GLN A 126 1.07 -5.62 -8.12
CA GLN A 126 0.90 -7.08 -8.24
C GLN A 126 -0.57 -7.48 -8.43
N ILE A 127 -1.50 -6.81 -7.73
CA ILE A 127 -2.93 -7.10 -7.84
C ILE A 127 -3.49 -6.57 -9.17
N ALA A 128 -3.06 -5.38 -9.59
CA ALA A 128 -3.54 -4.73 -10.80
C ALA A 128 -3.14 -5.48 -12.07
N LYS A 129 -1.97 -6.13 -12.11
CA LYS A 129 -1.55 -7.01 -13.21
C LYS A 129 -2.56 -8.14 -13.47
N ASP A 130 -3.04 -8.79 -12.41
CA ASP A 130 -4.06 -9.84 -12.58
C ASP A 130 -5.41 -9.28 -13.04
N LEU A 131 -5.79 -8.12 -12.48
CA LEU A 131 -7.05 -7.48 -12.80
C LEU A 131 -7.08 -7.07 -14.28
N SER A 132 -5.98 -6.50 -14.77
CA SER A 132 -5.82 -6.11 -16.17
C SER A 132 -5.99 -7.31 -17.11
N SER A 133 -5.30 -8.43 -16.85
CA SER A 133 -5.47 -9.66 -17.65
C SER A 133 -6.90 -10.20 -17.61
N SER A 134 -7.61 -10.01 -16.50
CA SER A 134 -9.00 -10.47 -16.36
C SER A 134 -9.98 -9.57 -17.12
N ILE A 135 -9.75 -8.25 -17.09
CA ILE A 135 -10.54 -7.27 -17.84
C ILE A 135 -10.33 -7.47 -19.34
N GLU A 136 -9.10 -7.66 -19.81
CA GLU A 136 -8.81 -7.93 -21.23
C GLU A 136 -9.58 -9.16 -21.75
N LYS A 137 -9.60 -10.26 -20.98
CA LYS A 137 -10.37 -11.46 -21.34
C LYS A 137 -11.87 -11.18 -21.43
N TYR A 138 -12.40 -10.39 -20.50
CA TYR A 138 -13.80 -9.99 -20.50
C TYR A 138 -14.14 -9.12 -21.72
N LEU A 139 -13.32 -8.12 -22.04
CA LEU A 139 -13.51 -7.27 -23.22
C LEU A 139 -13.42 -8.06 -24.53
N ASN A 140 -12.49 -9.01 -24.63
CA ASN A 140 -12.37 -9.93 -25.77
C ASN A 140 -13.62 -10.83 -25.92
N LEU A 141 -14.19 -11.29 -24.81
CA LEU A 141 -15.43 -12.09 -24.83
C LEU A 141 -16.60 -11.27 -25.38
N LEU A 142 -16.79 -10.04 -24.91
CA LEU A 142 -17.86 -9.15 -25.41
C LEU A 142 -17.69 -8.86 -26.90
N SER A 143 -16.46 -8.55 -27.31
CA SER A 143 -16.10 -8.24 -28.70
C SER A 143 -16.34 -9.42 -29.65
N SER A 144 -16.00 -10.65 -29.22
CA SER A 144 -16.18 -11.86 -30.04
C SER A 144 -17.64 -12.21 -30.33
N HIS A 145 -18.57 -11.76 -29.49
CA HIS A 145 -20.01 -11.97 -29.66
C HIS A 145 -20.72 -10.76 -30.28
N LYS A 146 -19.98 -9.74 -30.71
CA LYS A 146 -20.51 -8.46 -31.22
C LYS A 146 -21.54 -7.85 -30.25
N ILE A 147 -21.30 -7.97 -28.95
CA ILE A 147 -22.19 -7.40 -27.94
C ILE A 147 -21.86 -5.91 -27.82
N ASP A 148 -22.71 -5.10 -28.43
CA ASP A 148 -22.68 -3.64 -28.45
C ASP A 148 -23.66 -3.00 -27.45
N SER A 149 -24.48 -3.82 -26.77
CA SER A 149 -25.39 -3.43 -25.69
C SER A 149 -24.91 -3.82 -24.29
N LEU A 150 -25.53 -3.28 -23.24
CA LEU A 150 -25.22 -3.63 -21.85
C LEU A 150 -25.42 -5.13 -21.58
N PRO A 151 -24.36 -5.89 -21.23
CA PRO A 151 -24.50 -7.29 -20.90
C PRO A 151 -25.17 -7.47 -19.53
N PHE A 152 -26.09 -8.43 -19.42
CA PHE A 152 -26.79 -8.77 -18.18
C PHE A 152 -26.60 -10.24 -17.81
N LEU A 153 -26.44 -10.52 -16.52
CA LEU A 153 -26.46 -11.86 -15.96
C LEU A 153 -27.87 -12.20 -15.47
N TYR A 154 -28.46 -13.24 -16.05
CA TYR A 154 -29.76 -13.78 -15.63
C TYR A 154 -29.57 -15.06 -14.82
N LYS A 155 -30.22 -15.13 -13.66
CA LYS A 155 -30.27 -16.33 -12.81
C LYS A 155 -31.67 -16.94 -12.89
N PHE A 156 -31.73 -18.22 -13.25
CA PHE A 156 -32.97 -19.00 -13.37
C PHE A 156 -33.09 -20.03 -12.24
N LYS A 157 -34.32 -20.50 -11.94
CA LYS A 157 -34.56 -21.56 -10.93
C LYS A 157 -34.07 -22.91 -11.41
N SER A 158 -34.33 -23.22 -12.67
CA SER A 158 -33.89 -24.43 -13.32
C SER A 158 -33.24 -24.12 -14.67
N HIS A 159 -32.43 -25.05 -15.17
CA HIS A 159 -31.81 -24.93 -16.49
C HIS A 159 -32.86 -24.86 -17.61
N THR A 160 -34.02 -25.48 -17.44
CA THR A 160 -35.12 -25.46 -18.41
C THR A 160 -35.80 -24.10 -18.51
N ASP A 161 -35.77 -23.27 -17.45
CA ASP A 161 -36.40 -21.94 -17.45
C ASP A 161 -35.68 -20.95 -18.36
N ARG A 162 -34.43 -21.23 -18.79
CA ARG A 162 -33.64 -20.34 -19.68
C ARG A 162 -34.29 -20.09 -21.04
N TYR A 163 -35.24 -20.94 -21.44
CA TYR A 163 -35.98 -20.78 -22.70
C TYR A 163 -37.25 -19.94 -22.53
N ASN A 164 -37.60 -19.54 -21.30
CA ASN A 164 -38.69 -18.62 -21.02
C ASN A 164 -38.12 -17.31 -20.44
N PRO A 165 -38.05 -16.23 -21.23
CA PRO A 165 -37.39 -14.99 -20.83
C PRO A 165 -38.01 -14.28 -19.61
N GLU A 166 -39.24 -14.63 -19.22
CA GLU A 166 -39.94 -14.06 -18.07
C GLU A 166 -39.62 -14.77 -16.74
N ASN A 167 -39.03 -15.97 -16.75
CA ASN A 167 -38.90 -16.84 -15.57
C ASN A 167 -37.56 -16.69 -14.80
N TYR A 168 -36.91 -15.52 -14.89
CA TYR A 168 -35.70 -15.26 -14.11
C TYR A 168 -36.02 -14.96 -12.64
N ILE A 169 -35.11 -15.30 -11.73
CA ILE A 169 -35.18 -14.95 -10.30
C ILE A 169 -34.45 -13.64 -10.04
N GLN A 170 -33.35 -13.42 -10.77
CA GLN A 170 -32.48 -12.28 -10.56
C GLN A 170 -31.85 -11.88 -11.88
N VAL A 171 -31.75 -10.57 -12.10
CA VAL A 171 -31.03 -9.96 -13.20
C VAL A 171 -30.05 -8.95 -12.61
N GLN A 172 -28.82 -8.94 -13.12
CA GLN A 172 -27.80 -7.98 -12.70
C GLN A 172 -27.03 -7.48 -13.92
N PRO A 173 -26.84 -6.15 -14.09
CA PRO A 173 -25.98 -5.63 -15.13
C PRO A 173 -24.53 -6.08 -14.85
N LEU A 174 -23.85 -6.52 -15.89
CA LEU A 174 -22.40 -6.71 -15.83
C LEU A 174 -21.72 -5.35 -16.08
N PRO A 175 -20.51 -5.14 -15.51
CA PRO A 175 -19.81 -3.87 -15.68
C PRO A 175 -19.64 -3.52 -17.15
N THR A 176 -19.85 -2.25 -17.47
CA THR A 176 -19.77 -1.73 -18.83
C THR A 176 -18.32 -1.62 -19.29
N GLN A 177 -18.10 -1.59 -20.60
CA GLN A 177 -16.78 -1.29 -21.15
C GLN A 177 -16.22 0.03 -20.60
N LYS A 178 -17.08 1.05 -20.42
CA LYS A 178 -16.68 2.34 -19.84
C LYS A 178 -16.23 2.20 -18.39
N GLU A 179 -17.01 1.59 -17.51
CA GLU A 179 -16.63 1.41 -16.10
C GLU A 179 -15.33 0.60 -15.94
N MET A 180 -15.12 -0.38 -16.81
CA MET A 180 -13.86 -1.14 -16.83
C MET A 180 -12.68 -0.30 -17.32
N VAL A 181 -12.87 0.54 -18.35
CA VAL A 181 -11.85 1.46 -18.86
C VAL A 181 -11.53 2.56 -17.84
N ASP A 182 -12.54 3.10 -17.15
CA ASP A 182 -12.36 4.08 -16.07
C ASP A 182 -11.52 3.47 -14.94
N CYS A 183 -11.83 2.23 -14.51
CA CYS A 183 -11.04 1.52 -13.50
C CYS A 183 -9.58 1.29 -13.93
N LEU A 184 -9.36 0.93 -15.20
CA LEU A 184 -8.01 0.81 -15.76
C LEU A 184 -7.29 2.16 -15.78
N THR A 185 -7.99 3.24 -16.14
CA THR A 185 -7.45 4.61 -16.22
C THR A 185 -7.01 5.10 -14.84
N ASP A 186 -7.82 4.89 -13.80
CA ASP A 186 -7.44 5.21 -12.42
C ASP A 186 -6.14 4.49 -12.03
N LEU A 187 -6.03 3.19 -12.32
CA LEU A 187 -4.81 2.42 -12.04
C LEU A 187 -3.59 2.96 -12.81
N HIS A 188 -3.81 3.49 -14.02
CA HIS A 188 -2.76 4.14 -14.79
C HIS A 188 -2.33 5.48 -14.20
N GLU A 189 -3.26 6.34 -13.80
CA GLU A 189 -2.98 7.63 -13.17
C GLU A 189 -2.14 7.48 -11.90
N PHE A 190 -2.43 6.45 -11.09
CA PHE A 190 -1.66 6.12 -9.90
C PHE A 190 -0.34 5.39 -10.20
N LYS A 191 0.07 5.28 -11.47
CA LYS A 191 1.29 4.59 -11.93
C LYS A 191 1.37 3.15 -11.43
N VAL A 192 0.23 2.47 -11.37
CA VAL A 192 0.11 1.07 -10.94
C VAL A 192 0.22 0.14 -12.15
N ILE A 193 -0.27 0.59 -13.32
CA ILE A 193 -0.15 -0.10 -14.62
C ILE A 193 0.16 0.89 -15.74
N GLU A 194 0.75 0.42 -16.84
CA GLU A 194 0.85 1.17 -18.08
C GLU A 194 -0.26 0.71 -19.03
N LEU A 195 -1.12 1.64 -19.46
CA LEU A 195 -2.13 1.37 -20.47
C LEU A 195 -1.63 1.81 -21.84
N ASN A 196 -1.60 0.88 -22.78
CA ASN A 196 -1.46 1.19 -24.20
C ASN A 196 -2.86 1.16 -24.82
N LEU A 197 -3.59 2.27 -24.72
CA LEU A 197 -4.86 2.43 -25.43
C LEU A 197 -4.54 2.79 -26.89
N ASN A 198 -4.70 1.82 -27.79
CA ASN A 198 -4.74 2.05 -29.24
C ASN A 198 -6.18 2.30 -29.69
#